data_AF-A0A7Y8HLE2-F1
#
_entry.id   AF-A0A7Y8HLE2-F1
#
_cell.length_a   1.000
_cell.length_b   1.000
_cell.length_c   1.000
_cell.angle_alpha   90.00
_cell.angle_beta   90.00
_cell.angle_gamma   90.00
#
_symmetry.space_group_name_H-M   'P 1'
#
loop_
_entity.id
_entity.type
_entity.pdbx_description
1 polymer ?
#
loop_
_entity_poly.entity_id
_entity_poly.type
_entity_poly.pdbx_seq_one_letter_code
_entity_poly.pdbx_strand_id
1 'polypeptide(L)'
;MNKTVNFKFYFFIALIIFGLFSSYPSFFQTDSGKKITLGLDLQGGLYMLLGVKTEEAVNAKIKSLASNINYFSNEKNVLIDGLKVADGKVVFELMDKDEISKIDTFLSSIEGLNIDKNGL
;
A
#
# COMPACT_ATOMS: atom_id res chain seq x y z
N MET A 1 66.01 -26.68 -30.55
CA MET A 1 66.78 -26.13 -29.42
C MET A 1 65.78 -25.63 -28.39
N ASN A 2 65.51 -26.46 -27.37
CA ASN A 2 64.42 -26.25 -26.41
C ASN A 2 64.70 -25.05 -25.52
N LYS A 3 63.96 -23.96 -25.75
CA LYS A 3 63.90 -22.84 -24.82
C LYS A 3 63.07 -23.32 -23.64
N THR A 4 63.74 -23.71 -22.56
CA THR A 4 63.11 -24.12 -21.31
C THR A 4 62.20 -22.98 -20.85
N VAL A 5 60.89 -23.19 -21.02
CA VAL A 5 59.88 -22.22 -20.63
C VAL A 5 60.05 -21.99 -19.14
N ASN A 6 60.30 -20.72 -18.79
CA ASN A 6 60.66 -20.34 -17.43
C ASN A 6 59.52 -20.74 -16.49
N PHE A 7 59.81 -21.24 -15.29
CA PHE A 7 58.76 -21.68 -14.35
C PHE A 7 57.70 -20.58 -14.10
N LYS A 8 58.12 -19.31 -14.14
CA LYS A 8 57.25 -18.13 -14.10
C LYS A 8 56.19 -18.08 -15.21
N PHE A 9 56.52 -18.59 -16.41
CA PHE A 9 55.61 -18.63 -17.55
C PHE A 9 54.49 -19.65 -17.34
N TYR A 10 54.83 -20.85 -16.85
CA TYR A 10 53.82 -21.85 -16.48
C TYR A 10 52.94 -21.36 -15.33
N PHE A 11 53.54 -20.70 -14.34
CA PHE A 11 52.80 -20.07 -13.25
C PHE A 11 51.83 -18.99 -13.76
N PHE A 12 52.25 -18.17 -14.72
CA PHE A 12 51.40 -17.15 -15.33
C PHE A 12 50.22 -17.76 -16.11
N ILE A 13 50.46 -18.83 -16.87
CA ILE A 13 49.40 -19.57 -17.57
C ILE A 13 48.41 -20.17 -16.57
N ALA A 14 48.88 -20.75 -15.47
CA ALA A 14 48.03 -21.29 -14.42
C ALA A 14 47.14 -20.21 -13.79
N LEU A 15 47.66 -19.00 -13.55
CA LEU A 15 46.89 -17.87 -13.05
C LEU A 15 45.80 -17.40 -14.03
N ILE A 16 46.09 -17.36 -15.32
CA ILE A 16 45.09 -17.00 -16.35
C ILE A 16 43.95 -18.01 -16.38
N ILE A 17 44.27 -19.30 -16.36
CA ILE A 17 43.27 -20.39 -16.35
C ILE A 17 42.41 -20.29 -15.08
N PHE A 18 43.03 -20.03 -13.93
CA PHE A 18 42.31 -19.86 -12.66
C PHE A 18 41.37 -18.65 -12.68
N GLY A 19 41.81 -17.52 -13.26
CA GLY A 19 40.99 -16.32 -13.43
C GLY A 19 39.78 -16.55 -14.34
N LEU A 20 39.98 -17.22 -15.47
CA LEU A 20 38.88 -17.58 -16.38
C LEU A 20 37.88 -18.54 -15.72
N PHE A 21 38.36 -19.54 -14.99
CA PHE A 21 37.49 -20.46 -14.24
C PHE A 21 36.66 -19.74 -13.17
N SER A 22 37.26 -18.79 -12.46
CA SER A 22 36.56 -17.99 -11.43
C SER A 22 35.54 -17.01 -12.03
N SER A 23 35.77 -16.55 -13.26
CA SER A 23 34.86 -15.62 -13.97
C SER A 23 33.77 -16.35 -14.78
N TYR A 24 33.97 -17.64 -15.10
CA TYR A 24 33.01 -18.50 -15.79
C TYR A 24 31.55 -18.40 -15.29
N PRO A 25 31.25 -18.48 -13.97
CA PRO A 25 29.87 -18.36 -13.48
C PRO A 25 29.23 -16.99 -13.75
N SER A 26 30.04 -15.92 -13.89
CA SER A 26 29.54 -14.57 -14.18
C SER A 26 29.15 -14.37 -15.64
N PHE A 27 29.86 -15.01 -16.59
CA PHE A 27 29.55 -14.92 -18.03
C PHE A 27 28.39 -15.83 -18.44
N PHE A 28 28.34 -17.07 -17.93
CA PHE A 28 27.33 -18.06 -18.31
C PHE A 28 26.09 -18.05 -17.41
N GLN A 29 25.96 -17.05 -16.53
CA GLN A 29 24.80 -16.82 -15.65
C GLN A 29 24.30 -18.08 -14.92
N THR A 30 25.18 -19.02 -14.60
CA THR A 30 24.82 -20.29 -13.94
C THR A 30 24.36 -20.06 -12.51
N ASP A 31 23.28 -20.73 -12.07
CA ASP A 31 22.69 -20.57 -10.72
C ASP A 31 23.59 -21.03 -9.57
N SER A 32 24.68 -21.73 -9.89
CA SER A 32 25.69 -22.18 -8.94
C SER A 32 27.03 -21.48 -9.20
N GLY A 33 27.42 -20.60 -8.27
CA GLY A 33 28.69 -19.86 -8.30
C GLY A 33 28.53 -18.41 -7.85
N LYS A 34 29.60 -17.79 -7.33
CA LYS A 34 29.59 -16.36 -6.98
C LYS A 34 29.64 -15.52 -8.25
N LYS A 35 28.47 -15.08 -8.73
CA LYS A 35 28.35 -14.06 -9.78
C LYS A 35 28.86 -12.71 -9.26
N ILE A 36 29.24 -11.81 -10.16
CA ILE A 36 29.47 -10.41 -9.80
C ILE A 36 28.17 -9.85 -9.19
N THR A 37 28.24 -9.41 -7.94
CA THR A 37 27.11 -8.77 -7.25
C THR A 37 26.97 -7.35 -7.78
N LEU A 38 25.97 -7.11 -8.63
CA LEU A 38 25.63 -5.76 -9.05
C LEU A 38 24.96 -5.01 -7.88
N GLY A 39 25.26 -3.72 -7.73
CA GLY A 39 24.54 -2.84 -6.81
C GLY A 39 23.16 -2.47 -7.35
N LEU A 40 22.28 -1.96 -6.49
CA LEU A 40 20.89 -1.59 -6.83
C LEU A 40 20.79 -0.62 -8.02
N ASP A 41 21.74 0.31 -8.14
CA ASP A 41 21.85 1.27 -9.25
C ASP A 41 22.02 0.58 -10.62
N LEU A 42 22.76 -0.54 -10.65
CA LEU A 42 23.01 -1.33 -11.86
C LEU A 42 22.02 -2.51 -12.01
N GLN A 43 21.34 -2.93 -10.94
CA GLN A 43 20.32 -3.98 -10.99
C GLN A 43 18.95 -3.47 -11.41
N GLY A 44 18.68 -2.17 -11.24
CA GLY A 44 17.34 -1.60 -11.43
C GLY A 44 16.42 -2.02 -10.28
N GLY A 45 15.90 -1.03 -9.53
CA GLY A 45 14.99 -1.26 -8.41
C GLY A 45 13.51 -1.17 -8.78
N LEU A 46 12.65 -1.52 -7.83
CA LEU A 46 11.20 -1.29 -7.91
C LEU A 46 10.88 0.14 -7.47
N TYR A 47 10.14 0.89 -8.29
CA TYR A 47 9.48 2.13 -7.86
C TYR A 47 7.98 1.87 -7.74
N MET A 48 7.48 1.81 -6.51
CA MET A 48 6.06 1.59 -6.24
C MET A 48 5.31 2.93 -6.24
N LEU A 49 4.41 3.10 -7.21
CA LEU A 49 3.47 4.21 -7.23
C LEU A 49 2.26 3.87 -6.35
N LEU A 50 2.16 4.51 -5.19
CA LEU A 50 0.94 4.45 -4.39
C LEU A 50 -0.04 5.51 -4.93
N GLY A 51 -1.12 5.03 -5.56
CA GLY A 51 -2.26 5.86 -5.95
C GLY A 51 -3.49 5.45 -5.15
N VAL A 52 -4.26 6.44 -4.68
CA VAL A 52 -5.61 6.21 -4.14
C VAL A 52 -6.63 6.72 -5.14
N LYS A 53 -7.64 5.91 -5.44
CA LYS A 53 -8.80 6.35 -6.21
C LYS A 53 -9.64 7.26 -5.32
N THR A 54 -9.58 8.56 -5.58
CA THR A 54 -10.22 9.60 -4.75
C THR A 54 -11.73 9.39 -4.62
N GLU A 55 -12.42 9.03 -5.71
CA GLU A 55 -13.86 8.77 -5.70
C GLU A 55 -14.24 7.56 -4.82
N GLU A 56 -13.49 6.46 -4.92
CA GLU A 56 -13.71 5.28 -4.07
C GLU A 56 -13.41 5.59 -2.59
N ALA A 57 -12.39 6.40 -2.32
CA ALA A 57 -12.04 6.83 -0.97
C ALA A 57 -13.14 7.71 -0.34
N VAL A 58 -13.74 8.62 -1.12
CA VAL A 58 -14.87 9.44 -0.68
C VAL A 58 -16.07 8.55 -0.36
N ASN A 59 -16.42 7.62 -1.26
CA ASN A 59 -17.51 6.67 -1.02
C ASN A 59 -17.27 5.78 0.22
N ALA A 60 -16.04 5.32 0.44
CA ALA A 60 -15.67 4.56 1.63
C ALA A 60 -15.84 5.40 2.91
N LYS A 61 -15.45 6.68 2.87
CA LYS A 61 -15.62 7.59 4.00
C LYS A 61 -17.09 7.84 4.33
N ILE A 62 -17.95 8.02 3.33
CA ILE A 62 -19.39 8.21 3.53
C ILE A 62 -20.05 6.94 4.08
N LYS A 63 -19.66 5.75 3.58
CA LYS A 63 -20.12 4.47 4.15
C LYS A 63 -19.69 4.32 5.60
N SER A 64 -18.44 4.67 5.92
CA SER A 64 -17.95 4.69 7.30
C SER A 64 -18.75 5.65 8.17
N LEU A 65 -19.13 6.82 7.66
CA LEU A 65 -19.99 7.76 8.39
C LEU A 65 -21.37 7.15 8.68
N ALA A 66 -22.00 6.51 7.70
CA ALA A 66 -23.28 5.83 7.91
C ALA A 66 -23.17 4.70 8.95
N SER A 67 -22.09 3.91 8.90
CA SER A 67 -21.82 2.90 9.93
C SER A 67 -21.62 3.51 11.32
N ASN A 68 -20.93 4.65 11.42
CA ASN A 68 -20.75 5.35 12.69
C ASN A 68 -22.07 5.90 13.25
N ILE A 69 -22.94 6.44 12.39
CA ILE A 69 -24.29 6.87 12.78
C ILE A 69 -25.09 5.68 13.30
N ASN A 70 -25.09 4.55 12.58
CA ASN A 70 -25.78 3.35 13.04
C ASN A 70 -25.22 2.84 14.38
N TYR A 71 -23.90 2.82 14.53
CA TYR A 71 -23.24 2.39 15.77
C TYR A 71 -23.63 3.29 16.95
N PHE A 72 -23.56 4.61 16.77
CA PHE A 72 -23.94 5.60 17.78
C PHE A 72 -25.41 5.46 18.17
N SER A 73 -26.30 5.31 17.19
CA SER A 73 -27.73 5.14 17.42
C SER A 73 -28.02 3.87 18.23
N ASN A 74 -27.35 2.75 17.92
CA ASN A 74 -27.50 1.52 18.70
C ASN A 74 -26.93 1.66 20.13
N GLU A 75 -25.76 2.30 20.30
CA GLU A 75 -25.15 2.50 21.62
C GLU A 75 -26.02 3.40 22.52
N LYS A 76 -26.59 4.47 21.96
CA LYS A 76 -27.43 5.43 22.69
C LYS A 76 -28.92 5.06 22.71
N ASN A 77 -29.29 3.90 22.17
CA ASN A 77 -30.69 3.45 22.02
C ASN A 77 -31.57 4.46 21.27
N VAL A 78 -31.01 5.15 20.29
CA VAL A 78 -31.74 6.07 19.40
C VAL A 78 -32.32 5.27 18.24
N LEU A 79 -33.65 5.35 18.06
CA LEU A 79 -34.35 4.69 16.98
C LEU A 79 -34.24 5.49 15.68
N ILE A 80 -33.48 4.96 14.73
CA ILE A 80 -33.35 5.48 13.36
C ILE A 80 -33.94 4.49 12.36
N ASP A 81 -34.61 4.99 11.32
CA ASP A 81 -35.11 4.20 10.21
C ASP A 81 -34.56 4.73 8.87
N GLY A 82 -34.60 3.88 7.84
CA GLY A 82 -34.32 4.30 6.46
C GLY A 82 -32.90 4.77 6.19
N LEU A 83 -31.90 4.35 6.99
CA LEU A 83 -30.49 4.72 6.78
C LEU A 83 -30.00 4.32 5.39
N LYS A 84 -29.75 5.31 4.53
CA LYS A 84 -29.34 5.15 3.14
C LYS A 84 -28.14 6.03 2.83
N VAL A 85 -27.25 5.51 1.99
CA VAL A 85 -26.10 6.23 1.44
C VAL A 85 -26.33 6.38 -0.06
N ALA A 86 -26.50 7.61 -0.54
CA ALA A 86 -26.73 7.91 -1.94
C ALA A 86 -26.13 9.27 -2.31
N ASP A 87 -25.56 9.38 -3.52
CA ASP A 87 -25.11 10.64 -4.13
C ASP A 87 -24.24 11.53 -3.23
N GLY A 88 -23.30 10.93 -2.48
CA GLY A 88 -22.42 11.69 -1.60
C GLY A 88 -23.01 12.03 -0.23
N LYS A 89 -24.21 11.55 0.09
CA LYS A 89 -24.97 11.91 1.29
C LYS A 89 -25.41 10.69 2.09
N VAL A 90 -25.63 10.90 3.38
CA VAL A 90 -26.27 9.94 4.29
C VAL A 90 -27.62 10.51 4.69
N VAL A 91 -28.68 9.73 4.49
CA VAL A 91 -30.06 10.11 4.82
C VAL A 91 -30.62 9.06 5.77
N PHE A 92 -31.28 9.50 6.83
CA PHE A 92 -31.96 8.63 7.78
C PHE A 92 -33.11 9.41 8.41
N GLU A 93 -34.10 8.68 8.91
CA GLU A 93 -35.25 9.22 9.63
C GLU A 93 -35.06 8.94 11.12
N LEU A 94 -35.32 9.95 11.95
CA LEU A 94 -35.30 9.81 13.40
C LEU A 94 -36.72 9.57 13.89
N MET A 95 -36.94 8.46 14.59
CA MET A 95 -38.28 8.08 15.05
C MET A 95 -38.72 8.85 16.29
N ASP A 96 -37.77 9.28 17.12
CA ASP A 96 -38.02 9.96 18.39
C ASP A 96 -37.52 11.41 18.35
N LYS A 97 -38.44 12.37 18.51
CA LYS A 97 -38.11 13.81 18.50
C LYS A 97 -37.31 14.24 19.73
N ASP A 98 -37.42 13.52 20.85
CA ASP A 98 -36.71 13.87 22.08
C ASP A 98 -35.20 13.56 21.99
N GLU A 99 -34.82 12.68 21.04
CA GLU A 99 -33.45 12.25 20.79
C GLU A 99 -32.69 13.15 19.79
N ILE A 100 -33.35 14.16 19.20
CA ILE A 100 -32.75 15.10 18.24
C ILE A 100 -31.48 15.74 18.82
N SER A 101 -31.53 16.18 20.08
CA SER A 101 -30.40 16.85 20.74
C SER A 101 -29.15 15.97 20.85
N LYS A 102 -29.33 14.66 21.04
CA LYS A 102 -28.21 13.72 21.20
C LYS A 102 -27.52 13.43 19.86
N ILE A 103 -28.30 13.21 18.80
CA ILE A 103 -27.78 13.05 17.44
C ILE A 103 -27.11 14.33 16.96
N ASP A 104 -27.71 15.50 17.21
CA ASP A 104 -27.16 16.78 16.76
C ASP A 104 -25.80 17.08 17.39
N THR A 105 -25.65 16.77 18.68
CA THR A 105 -24.37 16.87 19.39
C THR A 105 -23.32 15.92 18.79
N PHE A 106 -23.71 14.69 18.48
CA PHE A 106 -22.83 13.71 17.84
C PHE A 106 -22.39 14.15 16.44
N LEU A 107 -23.33 14.57 15.59
CA LEU A 107 -23.02 15.01 14.22
C LEU A 107 -22.19 16.30 14.21
N SER A 108 -22.44 17.24 15.12
CA SER A 108 -21.66 18.48 15.25
C SER A 108 -20.22 18.24 15.73
N SER A 109 -19.94 17.10 16.36
CA SER A 109 -18.57 16.72 16.76
C SER A 109 -17.72 16.28 15.56
N ILE A 110 -18.34 15.97 14.41
CA ILE A 110 -17.65 15.54 13.20
C ILE A 110 -17.42 16.77 12.32
N GLU A 111 -16.16 17.18 12.21
CA GLU A 111 -15.78 18.35 11.41
C GLU A 111 -16.09 18.15 9.91
N GLY A 112 -16.60 19.20 9.27
CA GLY A 112 -16.83 19.24 7.82
C GLY A 112 -18.15 18.64 7.34
N LEU A 113 -19.09 18.33 8.25
CA LEU A 113 -20.44 17.93 7.88
C LEU A 113 -21.36 19.13 7.64
N ASN A 114 -22.20 19.04 6.62
CA ASN A 114 -23.34 19.93 6.44
C ASN A 114 -24.61 19.17 6.84
N ILE A 115 -25.31 19.65 7.86
CA ILE A 115 -26.49 18.99 8.43
C ILE A 115 -27.73 19.74 7.94
N ASP A 116 -28.55 19.06 7.15
CA ASP A 116 -29.86 19.55 6.70
C ASP A 116 -30.97 18.79 7.44
N LYS A 117 -31.96 19.53 7.96
CA LYS A 117 -33.07 18.99 8.75
C LYS A 117 -34.38 19.36 8.08
N ASN A 118 -34.97 18.42 7.34
CA ASN A 118 -36.27 18.60 6.71
C ASN A 118 -37.39 18.01 7.60
N GLY A 119 -38.27 18.88 8.12
CA GLY A 119 -39.51 18.49 8.80
C GLY A 119 -39.47 18.50 10.34
N LEU A 120 -39.43 19.70 10.94
CA LEU A 120 -39.78 19.90 12.36
C LEU A 120 -41.26 19.59 12.62
#